data_AF-A0A2I0DNQ3-F1
#
_entry.id   AF-A0A2I0DNQ3-F1
#
_cell.length_a   1.000
_cell.length_b   1.000
_cell.length_c   1.000
_cell.angle_alpha   90.00
_cell.angle_beta   90.00
_cell.angle_gamma   90.00
#
_symmetry.space_group_name_H-M   'P 1'
#
loop_
_entity.id
_entity.type
_entity.pdbx_description
1 polymer ?
#
loop_
_entity_poly.entity_id
_entity_poly.type
_entity_poly.pdbx_seq_one_letter_code
_entity_poly.pdbx_strand_id
1 'polypeptide(L)'
;MRTPSMALMATTLLIGLSSTSAYAKVDVEEARLPAATAAMPEVVNRYQAFVTNLSEKYVQHSDELKITQMVAHQGLRLWQQAVRDVQSGHLDDRSLYWNRLAMRDLLKTQDPDFKMATWQRDILIKAVEKSSRGLSDIQFKDDAEIKILLTGFDPFFLDRHIDQSNPSGLVALALDGYRFSVNGKQAQIETVMIPVRFADFDEGLIESILTPIYRDNSVDMIFTVSMGRDEFDIERFPGLNRSAAAPDNLNVLTGADKQAPMAPLFNGGTLNGPEFVEFSLPIAAMQTVTGPWKVNDNHTVSTLTKGQFQAKSLAELQSATSVEGSGGGYLSNEISYRAILLQKQFKSVIPVGHIHTPRIAAYDVKIEHDIVEQVTAMVEAAATTL
;
A
#
# COMPACT_ATOMS: atom_id res chain seq x y z
N MET A 1 57.54 63.34 20.05
CA MET A 1 56.56 62.81 21.01
C MET A 1 55.53 62.01 20.22
N ARG A 2 55.43 60.70 20.50
CA ARG A 2 54.60 59.73 19.76
C ARG A 2 53.19 59.71 20.36
N THR A 3 52.16 59.87 19.53
CA THR A 3 50.76 59.58 19.84
C THR A 3 50.50 58.07 19.69
N PRO A 4 49.84 57.40 20.65
CA PRO A 4 49.54 55.98 20.52
C PRO A 4 48.26 55.77 19.70
N SER A 5 48.33 54.78 18.80
CA SER A 5 47.21 54.31 17.99
C SER A 5 46.32 53.38 18.81
N MET A 6 45.02 53.66 18.85
CA MET A 6 44.02 52.87 19.57
C MET A 6 43.59 51.70 18.67
N ALA A 7 44.00 50.48 19.03
CA ALA A 7 43.60 49.26 18.32
C ALA A 7 42.24 48.79 18.83
N LEU A 8 41.24 48.76 17.94
CA LEU A 8 39.91 48.21 18.20
C LEU A 8 39.98 46.68 18.02
N MET A 9 39.96 45.92 19.12
CA MET A 9 39.82 44.47 19.08
C MET A 9 38.32 44.14 18.95
N ALA A 10 37.90 43.74 17.74
CA ALA A 10 36.58 43.18 17.52
C ALA A 10 36.61 41.69 17.89
N THR A 11 36.07 41.34 19.05
CA THR A 11 35.88 39.96 19.48
C THR A 11 34.67 39.39 18.77
N THR A 12 34.88 38.67 17.67
CA THR A 12 33.81 37.94 16.98
C THR A 12 33.38 36.76 17.86
N LEU A 13 32.26 36.92 18.56
CA LEU A 13 31.63 35.83 19.31
C LEU A 13 31.01 34.87 18.30
N LEU A 14 31.73 33.79 17.96
CA LEU A 14 31.16 32.64 17.24
C LEU A 14 30.14 31.97 18.17
N ILE A 15 28.87 32.34 18.02
CA ILE A 15 27.75 31.59 18.58
C ILE A 15 27.70 30.29 17.78
N GLY A 16 28.26 29.21 18.35
CA GLY A 16 28.06 27.88 17.83
C GLY A 16 26.57 27.55 17.91
N LEU A 17 25.89 27.59 16.75
CA LEU A 17 24.60 26.93 16.60
C LEU A 17 24.85 25.43 16.72
N SER A 18 24.69 24.91 17.94
CA SER A 18 24.60 23.49 18.21
C SER A 18 23.33 22.97 17.55
N SER A 19 23.42 22.66 16.26
CA SER A 19 22.44 21.86 15.55
C SER A 19 22.50 20.45 16.11
N THR A 20 21.66 20.18 17.11
CA THR A 20 21.42 18.84 17.64
C THR A 20 20.88 17.97 16.52
N SER A 21 21.53 16.85 16.23
CA SER A 21 20.94 15.77 15.43
C SER A 21 19.60 15.40 16.04
N ALA A 22 18.50 15.66 15.32
CA ALA A 22 17.19 15.27 15.77
C ALA A 22 16.91 13.85 15.26
N TYR A 23 17.10 12.84 16.12
CA TYR A 23 16.56 11.51 15.88
C TYR A 23 15.06 11.62 15.62
N ALA A 24 14.57 10.92 14.60
CA ALA A 24 13.13 10.79 14.39
C ALA A 24 12.56 9.78 15.38
N LYS A 25 11.34 10.03 15.85
CA LYS A 25 10.67 9.11 16.77
C LYS A 25 10.27 7.83 16.01
N VAL A 26 10.71 6.69 16.52
CA VAL A 26 10.20 5.37 16.14
C VAL A 26 8.70 5.35 16.37
N ASP A 27 7.93 4.95 15.35
CA ASP A 27 6.49 4.86 15.44
C ASP A 27 6.02 3.46 15.86
N VAL A 28 4.71 3.27 15.89
CA VAL A 28 4.09 2.05 16.41
C VAL A 28 4.44 0.83 15.56
N GLU A 29 4.59 0.96 14.24
CA GLU A 29 4.96 -0.18 13.39
C GLU A 29 6.39 -0.64 13.70
N GLU A 30 7.34 0.28 13.69
CA GLU A 30 8.76 -0.02 13.93
C GLU A 30 8.99 -0.51 15.37
N ALA A 31 8.24 0.02 16.35
CA ALA A 31 8.32 -0.43 17.74
C ALA A 31 7.93 -1.92 17.95
N ARG A 32 7.28 -2.56 16.97
CA ARG A 32 6.95 -3.99 16.99
C ARG A 32 8.12 -4.89 16.59
N LEU A 33 9.19 -4.36 15.98
CA LEU A 33 10.34 -5.14 15.50
C LEU A 33 10.95 -6.08 16.56
N PRO A 34 11.17 -5.68 17.82
CA PRO A 34 11.70 -6.60 18.84
C PRO A 34 10.78 -7.78 19.13
N ALA A 35 9.47 -7.54 19.22
CA ALA A 35 8.48 -8.59 19.46
C ALA A 35 8.37 -9.55 18.26
N ALA A 36 8.33 -9.00 17.04
CA ALA A 36 8.35 -9.77 15.80
C ALA A 36 9.62 -10.63 15.69
N THR A 37 10.79 -10.07 16.02
CA THR A 37 12.06 -10.79 15.99
C THR A 37 12.06 -11.96 16.97
N ALA A 38 11.48 -11.79 18.17
CA ALA A 38 11.35 -12.86 19.15
C ALA A 38 10.37 -13.95 18.69
N ALA A 39 9.28 -13.58 18.01
CA ALA A 39 8.23 -14.51 17.58
C ALA A 39 8.58 -15.29 16.31
N MET A 40 9.22 -14.64 15.34
CA MET A 40 9.48 -15.18 14.00
C MET A 40 10.83 -14.69 13.43
N PRO A 41 11.95 -15.07 14.08
CA PRO A 41 13.27 -14.56 13.72
C PRO A 41 13.66 -14.87 12.27
N GLU A 42 13.24 -16.01 11.71
CA GLU A 42 13.56 -16.37 10.33
C GLU A 42 12.88 -15.45 9.32
N VAL A 43 11.63 -15.06 9.56
CA VAL A 43 10.85 -14.14 8.71
C VAL A 43 11.43 -12.73 8.80
N VAL A 44 11.66 -12.24 10.01
CA VAL A 44 12.17 -10.87 10.23
C VAL A 44 13.58 -10.72 9.67
N ASN A 45 14.46 -11.71 9.85
CA ASN A 45 15.85 -11.62 9.40
C ASN A 45 16.06 -12.05 7.95
N ARG A 46 15.01 -12.45 7.23
CA ARG A 46 15.13 -13.04 5.88
C ARG A 46 15.89 -12.14 4.90
N TYR A 47 15.63 -10.83 4.94
CA TYR A 47 16.28 -9.83 4.08
C TYR A 47 17.23 -8.92 4.86
N GLN A 48 17.75 -9.37 6.01
CA GLN A 48 18.61 -8.57 6.90
C GLN A 48 19.85 -8.04 6.17
N ALA A 49 20.35 -8.74 5.15
CA ALA A 49 21.47 -8.28 4.34
C ALA A 49 21.23 -6.90 3.69
N PHE A 50 19.99 -6.56 3.32
CA PHE A 50 19.65 -5.25 2.77
C PHE A 50 19.69 -4.14 3.83
N VAL A 51 19.21 -4.44 5.05
CA VAL A 51 19.28 -3.53 6.19
C VAL A 51 20.75 -3.29 6.58
N THR A 52 21.57 -4.34 6.64
CA THR A 52 23.01 -4.22 6.91
C THR A 52 23.73 -3.43 5.81
N ASN A 53 23.45 -3.69 4.54
CA ASN A 53 24.06 -2.97 3.43
C ASN A 53 23.65 -1.48 3.41
N LEU A 54 22.39 -1.18 3.78
CA LEU A 54 21.92 0.17 3.97
C LEU A 54 22.72 0.85 5.10
N SER A 55 22.85 0.21 6.27
CA SER A 55 23.63 0.69 7.41
C SER A 55 25.04 1.11 7.03
N GLU A 56 25.78 0.18 6.41
CA GLU A 56 27.18 0.37 6.03
C GLU A 56 27.36 1.55 5.07
N LYS A 57 26.47 1.68 4.08
CA LYS A 57 26.52 2.78 3.11
C LYS A 57 26.04 4.10 3.70
N TYR A 58 25.01 4.06 4.54
CA TYR A 58 24.41 5.24 5.13
C TYR A 58 25.41 6.01 5.98
N VAL A 59 26.21 5.31 6.78
CA VAL A 59 27.27 5.92 7.60
C VAL A 59 28.41 6.50 6.75
N GLN A 60 28.68 5.98 5.56
CA GLN A 60 29.85 6.38 4.75
C GLN A 60 29.61 7.55 3.80
N HIS A 61 28.36 7.95 3.56
CA HIS A 61 28.05 8.99 2.59
C HIS A 61 27.92 10.38 3.22
N SER A 62 28.46 11.39 2.52
CA SER A 62 28.43 12.81 2.91
C SER A 62 27.65 13.70 1.93
N ASP A 63 26.97 13.10 0.96
CA ASP A 63 26.25 13.77 -0.14
C ASP A 63 24.77 13.38 -0.11
N GLU A 64 23.90 14.36 0.17
CA GLU A 64 22.47 14.18 0.38
C GLU A 64 21.74 13.56 -0.82
N LEU A 65 22.05 14.03 -2.04
CA LEU A 65 21.40 13.53 -3.25
C LEU A 65 21.77 12.06 -3.49
N LYS A 66 23.06 11.74 -3.33
CA LYS A 66 23.54 10.36 -3.48
C LYS A 66 22.94 9.43 -2.44
N ILE A 67 22.74 9.91 -1.21
CA ILE A 67 22.08 9.12 -0.17
C ILE A 67 20.63 8.87 -0.52
N THR A 68 19.89 9.88 -0.96
CA THR A 68 18.48 9.70 -1.34
C THR A 68 18.33 8.67 -2.46
N GLN A 69 19.18 8.75 -3.49
CA GLN A 69 19.22 7.76 -4.58
C GLN A 69 19.61 6.37 -4.09
N MET A 70 20.63 6.28 -3.21
CA MET A 70 21.08 5.02 -2.63
C MET A 70 19.97 4.36 -1.79
N VAL A 71 19.30 5.15 -0.95
CA VAL A 71 18.20 4.71 -0.09
C VAL A 71 17.01 4.20 -0.91
N ALA A 72 16.61 4.95 -1.94
CA ALA A 72 15.58 4.51 -2.88
C ALA A 72 16.00 3.22 -3.62
N HIS A 73 17.26 3.12 -4.01
CA HIS A 73 17.77 1.92 -4.67
C HIS A 73 17.76 0.69 -3.74
N GLN A 74 18.07 0.86 -2.45
CA GLN A 74 17.98 -0.25 -1.48
C GLN A 74 16.54 -0.70 -1.28
N GLY A 75 15.58 0.24 -1.19
CA GLY A 75 14.17 -0.12 -1.06
C GLY A 75 13.65 -0.86 -2.31
N LEU A 76 14.04 -0.42 -3.51
CA LEU A 76 13.74 -1.14 -4.76
C LEU A 76 14.32 -2.56 -4.76
N ARG A 77 15.57 -2.72 -4.33
CA ARG A 77 16.20 -4.04 -4.26
C ARG A 77 15.53 -4.96 -3.24
N LEU A 78 15.04 -4.41 -2.13
CA LEU A 78 14.25 -5.15 -1.14
C LEU A 78 12.93 -5.65 -1.76
N TRP A 79 12.19 -4.78 -2.48
CA TRP A 79 10.99 -5.16 -3.23
C TRP A 79 11.26 -6.32 -4.19
N GLN A 80 12.22 -6.12 -5.10
CA GLN A 80 12.57 -7.10 -6.11
C GLN A 80 13.07 -8.42 -5.52
N GLN A 81 13.73 -8.37 -4.35
CA GLN A 81 14.11 -9.59 -3.64
C GLN A 81 12.89 -10.33 -3.12
N ALA A 82 11.95 -9.63 -2.47
CA ALA A 82 10.74 -10.24 -1.94
C ALA A 82 9.90 -10.90 -3.04
N VAL A 83 9.73 -10.22 -4.18
CA VAL A 83 9.05 -10.77 -5.37
C VAL A 83 9.73 -12.06 -5.83
N ARG A 84 11.06 -12.03 -6.07
CA ARG A 84 11.80 -13.22 -6.51
C ARG A 84 11.70 -14.37 -5.52
N ASP A 85 11.71 -14.08 -4.22
CA ASP A 85 11.67 -15.10 -3.19
C ASP A 85 10.31 -15.81 -3.16
N VAL A 86 9.22 -15.04 -3.18
CA VAL A 86 7.85 -15.56 -3.29
C VAL A 86 7.69 -16.39 -4.56
N GLN A 87 8.10 -15.86 -5.72
CA GLN A 87 8.02 -16.56 -6.99
C GLN A 87 8.90 -17.81 -7.08
N SER A 88 9.93 -17.92 -6.22
CA SER A 88 10.76 -19.12 -6.10
C SER A 88 10.22 -20.18 -5.14
N GLY A 89 9.08 -19.91 -4.49
CA GLY A 89 8.36 -20.84 -3.62
C GLY A 89 8.38 -20.47 -2.13
N HIS A 90 8.99 -19.35 -1.73
CA HIS A 90 8.88 -18.85 -0.35
C HIS A 90 7.67 -17.93 -0.20
N LEU A 91 6.49 -18.54 -0.10
CA LEU A 91 5.21 -17.84 -0.12
C LEU A 91 4.90 -17.14 1.21
N ASP A 92 5.55 -16.00 1.46
CA ASP A 92 5.38 -15.22 2.69
C ASP A 92 5.53 -13.70 2.43
N ASP A 93 4.50 -12.92 2.73
CA ASP A 93 4.47 -11.48 2.54
C ASP A 93 5.16 -10.70 3.69
N ARG A 94 5.21 -11.30 4.88
CA ARG A 94 5.64 -10.63 6.12
C ARG A 94 7.11 -10.24 6.06
N SER A 95 7.95 -11.04 5.38
CA SER A 95 9.40 -10.79 5.27
C SER A 95 9.69 -9.41 4.66
N LEU A 96 8.90 -8.98 3.65
CA LEU A 96 9.03 -7.65 3.05
C LEU A 96 8.64 -6.55 4.06
N TYR A 97 7.50 -6.71 4.72
CA TYR A 97 6.99 -5.75 5.69
C TYR A 97 8.00 -5.47 6.81
N TRP A 98 8.49 -6.53 7.47
CA TRP A 98 9.44 -6.38 8.59
C TRP A 98 10.78 -5.79 8.17
N ASN A 99 11.32 -6.16 7.01
CA ASN A 99 12.59 -5.60 6.54
C ASN A 99 12.44 -4.14 6.08
N ARG A 100 11.28 -3.74 5.54
CA ARG A 100 10.97 -2.33 5.27
C ARG A 100 10.98 -1.52 6.57
N LEU A 101 10.32 -2.03 7.63
CA LEU A 101 10.33 -1.37 8.93
C LEU A 101 11.72 -1.30 9.54
N ALA A 102 12.54 -2.35 9.42
CA ALA A 102 13.93 -2.32 9.89
C ALA A 102 14.78 -1.27 9.15
N MET A 103 14.59 -1.09 7.84
CA MET A 103 15.22 0.00 7.09
C MET A 103 14.77 1.37 7.57
N ARG A 104 13.48 1.54 7.88
CA ARG A 104 12.94 2.82 8.42
C ARG A 104 13.46 3.11 9.82
N ASP A 105 13.44 2.13 10.72
CA ASP A 105 13.99 2.25 12.07
C ASP A 105 15.45 2.68 12.02
N LEU A 106 16.26 2.05 11.16
CA LEU A 106 17.65 2.44 10.93
C LEU A 106 17.76 3.91 10.49
N LEU A 107 16.99 4.33 9.50
CA LEU A 107 16.99 5.72 9.03
C LEU A 107 16.48 6.72 10.07
N LYS A 108 15.68 6.29 11.05
CA LYS A 108 15.19 7.13 12.15
C LYS A 108 16.18 7.24 13.32
N THR A 109 16.93 6.17 13.59
CA THR A 109 17.75 6.01 14.80
C THR A 109 19.26 6.12 14.56
N GLN A 110 19.71 6.17 13.30
CA GLN A 110 21.11 6.36 12.95
C GLN A 110 21.33 7.66 12.17
N ASP A 111 22.55 8.19 12.28
CA ASP A 111 22.99 9.36 11.51
C ASP A 111 24.03 8.92 10.46
N PRO A 112 24.02 9.54 9.27
CA PRO A 112 25.15 9.46 8.34
C PRO A 112 26.31 10.34 8.84
N ASP A 113 27.48 10.31 8.18
CA ASP A 113 28.66 11.13 8.54
C ASP A 113 28.52 12.61 8.15
N PHE A 114 27.30 13.15 8.17
CA PHE A 114 27.02 14.56 8.03
C PHE A 114 25.78 14.96 8.83
N LYS A 115 25.63 16.27 9.08
CA LYS A 115 24.47 16.81 9.79
C LYS A 115 23.22 16.71 8.92
N MET A 116 22.24 15.94 9.38
CA MET A 116 20.95 15.76 8.71
C MET A 116 19.83 16.52 9.44
N ALA A 117 19.10 17.34 8.71
CA ALA A 117 17.87 17.97 9.18
C ALA A 117 16.69 16.99 9.12
N THR A 118 15.66 17.22 9.95
CA THR A 118 14.48 16.35 10.05
C THR A 118 13.80 16.15 8.69
N TRP A 119 13.61 17.20 7.89
CA TRP A 119 12.98 17.09 6.57
C TRP A 119 13.79 16.24 5.58
N GLN A 120 15.12 16.22 5.68
CA GLN A 120 15.99 15.38 4.85
C GLN A 120 15.78 13.92 5.22
N ARG A 121 15.71 13.63 6.52
CA ARG A 121 15.41 12.29 7.03
C ARG A 121 14.03 11.81 6.57
N ASP A 122 13.03 12.68 6.61
CA ASP A 122 11.68 12.35 6.13
C ASP A 122 11.68 12.01 4.63
N ILE A 123 12.50 12.70 3.82
CA ILE A 123 12.70 12.34 2.41
C ILE A 123 13.30 10.94 2.27
N LEU A 124 14.28 10.57 3.08
CA LEU A 124 14.87 9.23 3.04
C LEU A 124 13.87 8.14 3.44
N ILE A 125 13.09 8.38 4.50
CA ILE A 125 12.05 7.45 4.95
C ILE A 125 10.99 7.28 3.85
N LYS A 126 10.52 8.38 3.25
CA LYS A 126 9.59 8.34 2.11
C LYS A 126 10.18 7.64 0.89
N ALA A 127 11.48 7.79 0.64
CA ALA A 127 12.16 7.12 -0.45
C ALA A 127 12.19 5.59 -0.28
N VAL A 128 12.50 5.07 0.91
CA VAL A 128 12.41 3.63 1.20
C VAL A 128 10.97 3.15 1.11
N GLU A 129 10.03 3.84 1.76
CA GLU A 129 8.61 3.50 1.74
C GLU A 129 8.11 3.37 0.31
N LYS A 130 8.35 4.37 -0.54
CA LYS A 130 7.92 4.34 -1.94
C LYS A 130 8.58 3.20 -2.72
N SER A 131 9.90 3.09 -2.67
CA SER A 131 10.64 2.15 -3.51
C SER A 131 10.44 0.68 -3.12
N SER A 132 10.26 0.40 -1.83
CA SER A 132 10.03 -0.96 -1.32
C SER A 132 8.58 -1.46 -1.45
N ARG A 133 7.70 -0.66 -2.07
CA ARG A 133 6.27 -0.97 -2.30
C ARG A 133 5.94 -1.27 -3.76
N GLY A 134 6.94 -1.42 -4.63
CA GLY A 134 6.74 -1.62 -6.07
C GLY A 134 6.45 -0.35 -6.87
N LEU A 135 6.22 0.80 -6.22
CA LEU A 135 5.88 2.07 -6.90
C LEU A 135 6.96 2.60 -7.86
N SER A 136 8.19 2.11 -7.74
CA SER A 136 9.30 2.48 -8.63
C SER A 136 9.69 1.36 -9.59
N ASP A 137 8.93 0.26 -9.61
CA ASP A 137 9.22 -0.97 -10.37
C ASP A 137 8.13 -1.33 -11.38
N ILE A 138 7.06 -0.54 -11.49
CA ILE A 138 5.99 -0.74 -12.49
C ILE A 138 6.56 -0.60 -13.91
N GLN A 139 6.91 -1.72 -14.54
CA GLN A 139 7.59 -1.77 -15.84
C GLN A 139 7.03 -2.87 -16.74
N PHE A 140 6.07 -2.49 -17.59
CA PHE A 140 5.56 -3.36 -18.65
C PHE A 140 6.61 -3.56 -19.75
N LYS A 141 6.77 -4.80 -20.21
CA LYS A 141 7.61 -5.11 -21.37
C LYS A 141 7.01 -4.53 -22.66
N ASP A 142 7.88 -4.26 -23.63
CA ASP A 142 7.48 -3.71 -24.94
C ASP A 142 6.49 -4.62 -25.69
N ASP A 143 6.55 -5.94 -25.45
CA ASP A 143 5.67 -6.95 -26.03
C ASP A 143 4.43 -7.26 -25.17
N ALA A 144 4.18 -6.51 -24.08
CA ALA A 144 2.95 -6.61 -23.30
C ALA A 144 1.81 -5.85 -24.00
N GLU A 145 0.87 -6.61 -24.57
CA GLU A 145 -0.30 -6.11 -25.27
C GLU A 145 -1.51 -5.88 -24.34
N ILE A 146 -1.53 -6.58 -23.20
CA ILE A 146 -2.49 -6.35 -22.11
C ILE A 146 -1.69 -6.01 -20.84
N LYS A 147 -1.94 -4.85 -20.27
CA LYS A 147 -1.24 -4.32 -19.10
C LYS A 147 -2.20 -4.24 -17.93
N ILE A 148 -1.89 -4.92 -16.83
CA ILE A 148 -2.76 -4.98 -15.65
C ILE A 148 -1.99 -4.38 -14.47
N LEU A 149 -2.62 -3.44 -13.76
CA LEU A 149 -2.14 -3.02 -12.45
C LEU A 149 -2.92 -3.78 -11.36
N LEU A 150 -2.22 -4.34 -10.38
CA LEU A 150 -2.83 -4.98 -9.22
C LEU A 150 -2.26 -4.42 -7.92
N THR A 151 -3.10 -4.18 -6.91
CA THR A 151 -2.62 -3.77 -5.58
C THR A 151 -2.88 -4.84 -4.52
N GLY A 152 -1.99 -4.94 -3.53
CA GLY A 152 -2.18 -5.68 -2.28
C GLY A 152 -1.94 -4.80 -1.06
N PHE A 153 -2.19 -5.31 0.15
CA PHE A 153 -1.94 -4.59 1.40
C PHE A 153 -0.87 -5.24 2.27
N ASP A 154 -0.17 -4.42 3.05
CA ASP A 154 0.68 -4.88 4.15
C ASP A 154 -0.11 -5.70 5.19
N PRO A 155 0.56 -6.55 6.00
CA PRO A 155 -0.01 -7.13 7.21
C PRO A 155 -0.60 -6.09 8.18
N PHE A 156 -1.62 -6.48 8.93
CA PHE A 156 -2.32 -5.61 9.88
C PHE A 156 -2.83 -6.35 11.12
N PHE A 157 -3.33 -5.60 12.12
CA PHE A 157 -3.72 -6.11 13.44
C PHE A 157 -2.59 -6.83 14.20
N LEU A 158 -1.36 -6.37 14.00
CA LEU A 158 -0.15 -6.95 14.56
C LEU A 158 -0.01 -6.83 16.08
N ASP A 159 -0.81 -5.98 16.73
CA ASP A 159 -0.91 -5.96 18.20
C ASP A 159 -1.71 -7.15 18.77
N ARG A 160 -2.54 -7.79 17.94
CA ARG A 160 -3.29 -9.00 18.31
C ARG A 160 -2.52 -10.26 17.93
N HIS A 161 -1.99 -10.28 16.72
CA HIS A 161 -1.27 -11.41 16.14
C HIS A 161 -0.03 -10.88 15.42
N ILE A 162 1.10 -10.85 16.12
CA ILE A 162 2.36 -10.28 15.59
C ILE A 162 2.85 -10.98 14.33
N ASP A 163 2.48 -12.25 14.16
CA ASP A 163 2.84 -13.15 13.06
C ASP A 163 1.80 -13.22 11.94
N GLN A 164 0.75 -12.37 11.97
CA GLN A 164 -0.28 -12.29 10.94
C GLN A 164 0.33 -11.98 9.56
N SER A 165 -0.03 -12.77 8.56
CA SER A 165 0.20 -12.50 7.12
C SER A 165 -1.05 -11.86 6.49
N ASN A 166 -0.89 -11.36 5.26
CA ASN A 166 -1.98 -10.83 4.47
C ASN A 166 -1.98 -11.47 3.07
N PRO A 167 -2.99 -12.30 2.73
CA PRO A 167 -3.06 -12.96 1.41
C PRO A 167 -3.03 -11.97 0.25
N SER A 168 -3.56 -10.75 0.42
CA SER A 168 -3.50 -9.74 -0.64
C SER A 168 -2.08 -9.21 -0.88
N GLY A 169 -1.26 -9.13 0.17
CA GLY A 169 0.16 -8.80 0.05
C GLY A 169 0.93 -9.91 -0.66
N LEU A 170 0.63 -11.17 -0.34
CA LEU A 170 1.24 -12.31 -1.02
C LEU A 170 0.86 -12.36 -2.50
N VAL A 171 -0.42 -12.11 -2.85
CA VAL A 171 -0.88 -11.98 -4.23
C VAL A 171 -0.08 -10.92 -5.00
N ALA A 172 0.13 -9.74 -4.40
CA ALA A 172 0.91 -8.68 -5.05
C ALA A 172 2.35 -9.13 -5.34
N LEU A 173 3.01 -9.80 -4.39
CA LEU A 173 4.37 -10.29 -4.57
C LEU A 173 4.47 -11.45 -5.58
N ALA A 174 3.50 -12.35 -5.58
CA ALA A 174 3.48 -13.48 -6.51
C ALA A 174 3.24 -13.02 -7.96
N LEU A 175 2.41 -11.99 -8.15
CA LEU A 175 1.97 -11.54 -9.47
C LEU A 175 2.78 -10.39 -10.08
N ASP A 176 3.75 -9.83 -9.36
CA ASP A 176 4.61 -8.77 -9.92
C ASP A 176 5.45 -9.28 -11.09
N GLY A 177 5.29 -8.66 -12.27
CA GLY A 177 5.91 -9.10 -13.51
C GLY A 177 5.34 -10.42 -14.07
N TYR A 178 4.24 -10.95 -13.53
CA TYR A 178 3.62 -12.18 -14.01
C TYR A 178 3.08 -12.00 -15.44
N ARG A 179 3.32 -12.98 -16.31
CA ARG A 179 2.95 -12.93 -17.72
C ARG A 179 2.24 -14.19 -18.15
N PHE A 180 1.20 -14.02 -18.94
CA PHE A 180 0.39 -15.11 -19.48
C PHE A 180 -0.14 -14.75 -20.87
N SER A 181 -0.44 -15.77 -21.67
CA SER A 181 -1.05 -15.58 -22.99
C SER A 181 -2.56 -15.69 -22.86
N VAL A 182 -3.31 -14.74 -23.43
CA VAL A 182 -4.77 -14.76 -23.45
C VAL A 182 -5.27 -14.24 -24.79
N ASN A 183 -6.16 -14.99 -25.45
CA ASN A 183 -6.67 -14.66 -26.79
C ASN A 183 -5.58 -14.33 -27.84
N GLY A 184 -4.42 -14.95 -27.73
CA GLY A 184 -3.27 -14.71 -28.61
C GLY A 184 -2.49 -13.43 -28.31
N LYS A 185 -2.84 -12.69 -27.25
CA LYS A 185 -2.12 -11.51 -26.75
C LYS A 185 -1.26 -11.87 -25.55
N GLN A 186 -0.14 -11.18 -25.39
CA GLN A 186 0.68 -11.28 -24.17
C GLN A 186 0.19 -10.29 -23.11
N ALA A 187 -0.27 -10.81 -21.96
CA ALA A 187 -0.61 -10.02 -20.79
C ALA A 187 0.55 -9.95 -19.80
N GLN A 188 0.63 -8.85 -19.05
CA GLN A 188 1.55 -8.66 -17.93
C GLN A 188 0.84 -7.95 -16.77
N ILE A 189 1.10 -8.43 -15.56
CA ILE A 189 0.65 -7.82 -14.30
C ILE A 189 1.84 -7.13 -13.64
N GLU A 190 1.65 -5.89 -13.22
CA GLU A 190 2.57 -5.15 -12.35
C GLU A 190 1.86 -4.82 -11.05
N THR A 191 2.56 -4.84 -9.92
CA THR A 191 1.90 -4.69 -8.62
C THR A 191 2.44 -3.57 -7.73
N VAL A 192 1.60 -3.18 -6.77
CA VAL A 192 1.93 -2.19 -5.74
C VAL A 192 1.43 -2.66 -4.37
N MET A 193 2.26 -2.47 -3.35
CA MET A 193 1.93 -2.74 -1.95
C MET A 193 1.44 -1.49 -1.21
N ILE A 194 0.20 -1.54 -0.71
CA ILE A 194 -0.47 -0.41 -0.06
C ILE A 194 -0.37 -0.53 1.47
N PRO A 195 -0.01 0.55 2.20
CA PRO A 195 0.02 0.54 3.65
C PRO A 195 -1.39 0.49 4.25
N VAL A 196 -1.54 -0.17 5.40
CA VAL A 196 -2.77 -0.13 6.20
C VAL A 196 -2.68 1.05 7.18
N ARG A 197 -2.69 2.27 6.64
CA ARG A 197 -2.57 3.54 7.38
C ARG A 197 -3.47 4.61 6.78
N PHE A 198 -4.29 5.26 7.62
CA PHE A 198 -5.25 6.26 7.14
C PHE A 198 -4.57 7.51 6.58
N ALA A 199 -3.46 7.93 7.21
CA ALA A 199 -2.73 9.13 6.81
C ALA A 199 -2.23 9.07 5.36
N ASP A 200 -1.72 7.92 4.90
CA ASP A 200 -1.26 7.77 3.52
C ASP A 200 -2.40 7.96 2.50
N PHE A 201 -3.61 7.50 2.83
CA PHE A 201 -4.80 7.72 1.99
C PHE A 201 -5.24 9.18 2.02
N ASP A 202 -5.22 9.78 3.21
CA ASP A 202 -5.60 11.18 3.43
C ASP A 202 -4.63 12.14 2.72
N GLU A 203 -3.34 11.78 2.60
CA GLU A 203 -2.30 12.48 1.84
C GLU A 203 -2.31 12.18 0.33
N GLY A 204 -3.27 11.38 -0.15
CA GLY A 204 -3.49 11.16 -1.56
C GLY A 204 -2.61 10.09 -2.22
N LEU A 205 -2.17 9.07 -1.47
CA LEU A 205 -1.38 7.96 -2.00
C LEU A 205 -2.06 7.30 -3.21
N ILE A 206 -3.34 6.95 -3.09
CA ILE A 206 -4.08 6.25 -4.16
C ILE A 206 -4.15 7.11 -5.42
N GLU A 207 -4.45 8.40 -5.26
CA GLU A 207 -4.49 9.36 -6.35
C GLU A 207 -3.11 9.54 -7.00
N SER A 208 -2.03 9.54 -6.22
CA SER A 208 -0.65 9.64 -6.75
C SER A 208 -0.27 8.46 -7.65
N ILE A 209 -0.83 7.28 -7.39
CA ILE A 209 -0.59 6.05 -8.17
C ILE A 209 -1.47 6.05 -9.42
N LEU A 210 -2.77 6.27 -9.25
CA LEU A 210 -3.75 5.99 -10.31
C LEU A 210 -4.01 7.18 -11.24
N THR A 211 -3.78 8.41 -10.80
CA THR A 211 -3.99 9.59 -11.65
C THR A 211 -3.17 9.55 -12.94
N PRO A 212 -1.84 9.27 -12.91
CA PRO A 212 -1.06 9.12 -14.14
C PRO A 212 -1.62 8.02 -15.05
N ILE A 213 -2.03 6.90 -14.47
CA ILE A 213 -2.54 5.74 -15.21
C ILE A 213 -3.83 6.07 -15.97
N TYR A 214 -4.79 6.70 -15.30
CA TYR A 214 -6.04 7.09 -15.94
C TYR A 214 -5.86 8.24 -16.95
N ARG A 215 -4.99 9.20 -16.65
CA ARG A 215 -4.69 10.32 -17.55
C ARG A 215 -4.01 9.85 -18.83
N ASP A 216 -3.05 8.95 -18.70
CA ASP A 216 -2.19 8.50 -19.79
C ASP A 216 -2.72 7.20 -20.44
N ASN A 217 -3.81 6.64 -19.91
CA ASN A 217 -4.45 5.39 -20.31
C ASN A 217 -3.42 4.25 -20.48
N SER A 218 -2.56 4.09 -19.48
CA SER A 218 -1.33 3.29 -19.58
C SER A 218 -1.49 1.81 -19.23
N VAL A 219 -2.67 1.40 -18.77
CA VAL A 219 -3.03 0.01 -18.45
C VAL A 219 -4.42 -0.30 -19.00
N ASP A 220 -4.74 -1.58 -19.13
CA ASP A 220 -6.00 -2.10 -19.66
C ASP A 220 -6.95 -2.58 -18.58
N MET A 221 -6.46 -2.86 -17.36
CA MET A 221 -7.30 -3.23 -16.21
C MET A 221 -6.64 -2.90 -14.87
N ILE A 222 -7.43 -2.56 -13.86
CA ILE A 222 -6.96 -2.26 -12.50
C ILE A 222 -7.69 -3.15 -11.49
N PHE A 223 -6.92 -3.92 -10.72
CA PHE A 223 -7.43 -4.68 -9.58
C PHE A 223 -6.89 -4.09 -8.28
N THR A 224 -7.76 -3.99 -7.29
CA THR A 224 -7.34 -3.81 -5.90
C THR A 224 -7.71 -5.06 -5.13
N VAL A 225 -6.81 -5.58 -4.30
CA VAL A 225 -7.01 -6.83 -3.57
C VAL A 225 -6.84 -6.58 -2.08
N SER A 226 -7.68 -7.18 -1.26
CA SER A 226 -7.59 -7.10 0.21
C SER A 226 -8.02 -8.41 0.85
N MET A 227 -7.52 -8.67 2.06
CA MET A 227 -8.03 -9.78 2.87
C MET A 227 -9.46 -9.50 3.33
N GLY A 228 -10.37 -10.43 3.07
CA GLY A 228 -11.80 -10.26 3.27
C GLY A 228 -12.40 -11.19 4.31
N ARG A 229 -13.32 -12.07 3.87
CA ARG A 229 -14.24 -12.84 4.72
C ARG A 229 -14.07 -14.34 4.49
N ASP A 230 -15.11 -15.07 4.13
CA ASP A 230 -15.05 -16.53 4.00
C ASP A 230 -14.77 -16.98 2.56
N GLU A 231 -15.24 -16.22 1.58
CA GLU A 231 -15.19 -16.51 0.14
C GLU A 231 -14.49 -15.36 -0.61
N PHE A 232 -14.31 -15.51 -1.93
CA PHE A 232 -13.95 -14.37 -2.77
C PHE A 232 -15.18 -13.49 -3.01
N ASP A 233 -15.05 -12.20 -2.73
CA ASP A 233 -16.09 -11.20 -2.98
C ASP A 233 -15.57 -10.14 -3.95
N ILE A 234 -16.24 -9.98 -5.08
CA ILE A 234 -16.03 -8.85 -5.99
C ILE A 234 -16.99 -7.75 -5.61
N GLU A 235 -16.43 -6.61 -5.21
CA GLU A 235 -17.20 -5.61 -4.49
C GLU A 235 -18.00 -4.70 -5.41
N ARG A 236 -19.33 -4.90 -5.45
CA ARG A 236 -20.23 -4.22 -6.38
C ARG A 236 -20.27 -2.71 -6.18
N PHE A 237 -20.45 -2.30 -4.92
CA PHE A 237 -20.77 -0.92 -4.58
C PHE A 237 -19.90 -0.39 -3.44
N PRO A 238 -18.67 0.08 -3.72
CA PRO A 238 -17.86 0.78 -2.73
C PRO A 238 -18.52 2.08 -2.27
N GLY A 239 -18.42 2.38 -0.98
CA GLY A 239 -19.02 3.55 -0.33
C GLY A 239 -18.00 4.64 -0.03
N LEU A 240 -18.44 5.89 0.06
CA LEU A 240 -17.58 7.05 0.34
C LEU A 240 -17.03 7.01 1.77
N ASN A 241 -17.89 6.72 2.75
CA ASN A 241 -17.56 6.97 4.16
C ASN A 241 -16.77 5.84 4.81
N ARG A 242 -15.89 6.22 5.73
CA ARG A 242 -15.34 5.35 6.78
C ARG A 242 -16.42 5.14 7.86
N SER A 243 -16.51 3.94 8.39
CA SER A 243 -17.44 3.60 9.49
C SER A 243 -16.89 2.52 10.42
N ALA A 244 -15.62 2.13 10.25
CA ALA A 244 -14.98 1.13 11.07
C ALA A 244 -14.38 1.75 12.33
N ALA A 245 -14.81 1.25 13.49
CA ALA A 245 -14.21 1.56 14.79
C ALA A 245 -12.97 0.69 15.06
N ALA A 246 -12.08 0.59 14.08
CA ALA A 246 -10.85 -0.20 14.15
C ALA A 246 -9.63 0.67 13.86
N PRO A 247 -8.52 0.49 14.60
CA PRO A 247 -7.32 1.26 14.37
C PRO A 247 -6.56 0.76 13.13
N ASP A 248 -5.75 1.66 12.56
CA ASP A 248 -4.75 1.32 11.55
C ASP A 248 -3.44 0.78 12.15
N ASN A 249 -2.44 0.52 11.30
CA ASN A 249 -1.16 -0.03 11.76
C ASN A 249 -0.39 0.92 12.69
N LEU A 250 -0.72 2.22 12.73
CA LEU A 250 -0.16 3.19 13.66
C LEU A 250 -1.01 3.36 14.93
N ASN A 251 -2.03 2.51 15.11
CA ASN A 251 -3.01 2.59 16.19
C ASN A 251 -3.86 3.86 16.15
N VAL A 252 -4.03 4.46 14.98
CA VAL A 252 -4.86 5.65 14.78
C VAL A 252 -6.31 5.22 14.54
N LEU A 253 -7.23 5.84 15.28
CA LEU A 253 -8.66 5.78 15.02
C LEU A 253 -9.10 7.06 14.31
N THR A 254 -9.97 6.93 13.31
CA THR A 254 -10.54 8.08 12.59
C THR A 254 -11.65 8.77 13.38
N GLY A 255 -12.22 8.10 14.38
CA GLY A 255 -13.40 8.55 15.10
C GLY A 255 -14.73 8.20 14.41
N ALA A 256 -14.69 7.56 13.24
CA ALA A 256 -15.87 7.10 12.54
C ALA A 256 -16.39 5.76 13.11
N ASP A 257 -17.70 5.58 13.08
CA ASP A 257 -18.36 4.31 13.38
C ASP A 257 -19.63 4.13 12.53
N LYS A 258 -20.38 3.05 12.77
CA LYS A 258 -21.60 2.76 11.98
C LYS A 258 -22.74 3.76 12.23
N GLN A 259 -22.72 4.48 13.35
CA GLN A 259 -23.71 5.48 13.73
C GLN A 259 -23.33 6.88 13.22
N ALA A 260 -22.03 7.17 13.15
CA ALA A 260 -21.44 8.41 12.66
C ALA A 260 -20.38 8.11 11.58
N PRO A 261 -20.80 7.70 10.37
CA PRO A 261 -19.86 7.50 9.27
C PRO A 261 -19.26 8.84 8.84
N MET A 262 -18.00 8.83 8.39
CA MET A 262 -17.25 10.04 8.03
C MET A 262 -16.59 9.89 6.66
N ALA A 263 -16.72 10.90 5.81
CA ALA A 263 -15.96 10.96 4.57
C ALA A 263 -14.44 11.04 4.88
N PRO A 264 -13.59 10.31 4.14
CA PRO A 264 -12.15 10.37 4.33
C PRO A 264 -11.61 11.74 3.92
N LEU A 265 -10.37 12.04 4.32
CA LEU A 265 -9.72 13.29 3.94
C LEU A 265 -9.01 13.12 2.59
N PHE A 266 -8.70 14.24 1.96
CA PHE A 266 -7.86 14.29 0.77
C PHE A 266 -7.11 15.62 0.74
N ASN A 267 -5.79 15.56 0.92
CA ASN A 267 -4.87 16.71 0.91
C ASN A 267 -5.34 17.88 1.79
N GLY A 268 -5.72 17.58 3.03
CA GLY A 268 -6.18 18.56 4.03
C GLY A 268 -7.63 19.01 3.89
N GLY A 269 -8.35 18.56 2.85
CA GLY A 269 -9.79 18.72 2.71
C GLY A 269 -10.57 17.42 2.92
N THR A 270 -11.89 17.47 2.79
CA THR A 270 -12.74 16.26 2.73
C THR A 270 -12.79 15.72 1.30
N LEU A 271 -12.65 14.41 1.12
CA LEU A 271 -12.86 13.78 -0.19
C LEU A 271 -14.32 13.96 -0.62
N ASN A 272 -14.52 14.53 -1.81
CA ASN A 272 -15.84 14.77 -2.37
C ASN A 272 -16.15 13.77 -3.48
N GLY A 273 -17.35 13.19 -3.44
CA GLY A 273 -17.84 12.26 -4.45
C GLY A 273 -19.25 11.77 -4.14
N PRO A 274 -19.85 10.92 -5.00
CA PRO A 274 -21.13 10.28 -4.72
C PRO A 274 -20.98 9.30 -3.54
N GLU A 275 -22.04 9.10 -2.77
CA GLU A 275 -22.01 8.20 -1.60
C GLU A 275 -21.65 6.75 -1.92
N PHE A 276 -21.99 6.30 -3.13
CA PHE A 276 -21.60 5.00 -3.65
C PHE A 276 -21.09 5.13 -5.08
N VAL A 277 -20.16 4.25 -5.45
CA VAL A 277 -19.72 4.02 -6.82
C VAL A 277 -19.96 2.57 -7.20
N GLU A 278 -19.77 2.22 -8.48
CA GLU A 278 -20.00 0.86 -8.98
C GLU A 278 -18.78 0.44 -9.78
N PHE A 279 -18.27 -0.77 -9.52
CA PHE A 279 -17.10 -1.30 -10.23
C PHE A 279 -17.42 -1.62 -11.70
N SER A 280 -16.38 -1.89 -12.48
CA SER A 280 -16.48 -2.15 -13.92
C SER A 280 -15.72 -3.38 -14.42
N LEU A 281 -15.09 -4.16 -13.51
CA LEU A 281 -14.47 -5.45 -13.86
C LEU A 281 -15.49 -6.42 -14.48
N PRO A 282 -15.05 -7.32 -15.37
CA PRO A 282 -15.90 -8.30 -16.04
C PRO A 282 -16.27 -9.47 -15.11
N ILE A 283 -17.13 -9.22 -14.13
CA ILE A 283 -17.52 -10.19 -13.09
C ILE A 283 -18.02 -11.52 -13.65
N ALA A 284 -18.77 -11.50 -14.74
CA ALA A 284 -19.28 -12.72 -15.37
C ALA A 284 -18.14 -13.66 -15.80
N ALA A 285 -17.02 -13.11 -16.29
CA ALA A 285 -15.84 -13.90 -16.65
C ALA A 285 -15.13 -14.42 -15.38
N MET A 286 -14.93 -13.56 -14.38
CA MET A 286 -14.30 -13.93 -13.10
C MET A 286 -15.06 -15.05 -12.37
N GLN A 287 -16.40 -15.05 -12.43
CA GLN A 287 -17.25 -16.08 -11.82
C GLN A 287 -17.20 -17.44 -12.51
N THR A 288 -16.58 -17.55 -13.70
CA THR A 288 -16.36 -18.85 -14.35
C THR A 288 -15.25 -19.65 -13.69
N VAL A 289 -14.40 -19.00 -12.88
CA VAL A 289 -13.29 -19.64 -12.20
C VAL A 289 -13.81 -20.59 -11.13
N THR A 290 -13.35 -21.84 -11.21
CA THR A 290 -13.58 -22.86 -10.19
C THR A 290 -12.37 -22.93 -9.26
N GLY A 291 -12.60 -23.06 -7.96
CA GLY A 291 -11.55 -23.22 -6.97
C GLY A 291 -12.14 -23.64 -5.61
N PRO A 292 -11.33 -23.66 -4.54
CA PRO A 292 -11.81 -24.02 -3.21
C PRO A 292 -12.88 -23.06 -2.67
N TRP A 293 -12.85 -21.81 -3.13
CA TRP A 293 -13.79 -20.76 -2.72
C TRP A 293 -14.69 -20.32 -3.87
N LYS A 294 -15.89 -19.87 -3.54
CA LYS A 294 -16.81 -19.27 -4.49
C LYS A 294 -16.38 -17.83 -4.80
N VAL A 295 -16.59 -17.41 -6.05
CA VAL A 295 -16.47 -16.01 -6.47
C VAL A 295 -17.86 -15.36 -6.47
N ASN A 296 -18.10 -14.43 -5.54
CA ASN A 296 -19.36 -13.72 -5.39
C ASN A 296 -19.33 -12.35 -6.07
N ASP A 297 -20.45 -11.95 -6.68
CA ASP A 297 -20.74 -10.53 -6.94
C ASP A 297 -21.39 -9.97 -5.67
N ASN A 298 -20.63 -9.24 -4.85
CA ASN A 298 -21.10 -8.80 -3.54
C ASN A 298 -21.81 -7.46 -3.63
N HIS A 299 -23.13 -7.52 -3.47
CA HIS A 299 -24.04 -6.37 -3.49
C HIS A 299 -24.41 -5.84 -2.09
N THR A 300 -23.89 -6.46 -1.02
CA THR A 300 -24.27 -6.10 0.35
C THR A 300 -23.70 -4.74 0.70
N VAL A 301 -24.53 -3.78 1.11
CA VAL A 301 -24.11 -2.44 1.57
C VAL A 301 -24.84 -2.10 2.86
N SER A 302 -24.40 -1.05 3.56
CA SER A 302 -25.17 -0.44 4.64
C SER A 302 -25.27 1.07 4.52
N THR A 303 -26.41 1.61 4.92
CA THR A 303 -26.73 3.06 4.84
C THR A 303 -27.32 3.53 6.15
N LEU A 304 -27.20 4.83 6.44
CA LEU A 304 -27.77 5.40 7.68
C LEU A 304 -29.29 5.22 7.76
N THR A 305 -29.98 5.25 6.62
CA THR A 305 -31.46 5.23 6.58
C THR A 305 -32.04 3.82 6.56
N LYS A 306 -31.40 2.87 5.88
CA LYS A 306 -31.94 1.51 5.66
C LYS A 306 -31.19 0.42 6.43
N GLY A 307 -30.06 0.73 7.06
CA GLY A 307 -29.17 -0.28 7.61
C GLY A 307 -28.58 -1.14 6.49
N GLN A 308 -28.30 -2.42 6.78
CA GLN A 308 -27.68 -3.35 5.84
C GLN A 308 -28.72 -4.01 4.90
N PHE A 309 -28.41 -4.08 3.61
CA PHE A 309 -29.22 -4.78 2.60
C PHE A 309 -28.38 -5.11 1.35
N GLN A 310 -28.93 -5.92 0.44
CA GLN A 310 -28.33 -6.15 -0.88
C GLN A 310 -28.91 -5.17 -1.89
N ALA A 311 -28.10 -4.24 -2.39
CA ALA A 311 -28.52 -3.26 -3.38
C ALA A 311 -28.62 -3.88 -4.77
N LYS A 312 -29.69 -3.60 -5.52
CA LYS A 312 -29.86 -4.18 -6.86
C LYS A 312 -29.16 -3.38 -7.96
N SER A 313 -28.93 -2.09 -7.73
CA SER A 313 -28.34 -1.17 -8.68
C SER A 313 -27.83 0.08 -7.97
N LEU A 314 -26.93 0.82 -8.61
CA LEU A 314 -26.47 2.11 -8.09
C LEU A 314 -27.62 3.13 -7.93
N ALA A 315 -28.67 3.04 -8.76
CA ALA A 315 -29.84 3.91 -8.67
C ALA A 315 -30.62 3.77 -7.36
N GLU A 316 -30.60 2.58 -6.73
CA GLU A 316 -31.21 2.36 -5.42
C GLU A 316 -30.51 3.16 -4.30
N LEU A 317 -29.27 3.57 -4.53
CA LEU A 317 -28.38 4.21 -3.55
C LEU A 317 -28.30 5.73 -3.68
N GLN A 318 -28.97 6.33 -4.67
CA GLN A 318 -28.75 7.73 -5.07
C GLN A 318 -29.02 8.78 -3.98
N SER A 319 -29.87 8.47 -3.00
CA SER A 319 -30.22 9.37 -1.88
C SER A 319 -29.78 8.83 -0.52
N ALA A 320 -28.94 7.80 -0.49
CA ALA A 320 -28.49 7.18 0.75
C ALA A 320 -27.12 7.73 1.18
N THR A 321 -26.95 7.98 2.47
CA THR A 321 -25.62 8.19 3.06
C THR A 321 -24.97 6.84 3.33
N SER A 322 -23.78 6.64 2.78
CA SER A 322 -23.02 5.40 2.95
C SER A 322 -22.57 5.23 4.40
N VAL A 323 -22.72 4.01 4.91
CA VAL A 323 -22.09 3.56 6.16
C VAL A 323 -20.99 2.58 5.79
N GLU A 324 -21.36 1.45 5.18
CA GLU A 324 -20.41 0.51 4.58
C GLU A 324 -20.75 0.33 3.11
N GLY A 325 -19.74 0.46 2.24
CA GLY A 325 -19.83 -0.11 0.91
C GLY A 325 -19.76 -1.63 0.97
N SER A 326 -19.81 -2.29 -0.18
CA SER A 326 -19.71 -3.74 -0.21
C SER A 326 -18.36 -4.26 0.29
N GLY A 327 -17.30 -3.46 0.09
CA GLY A 327 -15.99 -3.68 0.71
C GLY A 327 -15.92 -3.37 2.21
N GLY A 328 -17.02 -3.01 2.88
CA GLY A 328 -17.04 -2.61 4.28
C GLY A 328 -16.87 -1.10 4.49
N GLY A 329 -16.40 -0.71 5.68
CA GLY A 329 -16.24 0.69 6.10
C GLY A 329 -14.81 1.07 6.50
N TYR A 330 -13.82 0.34 5.99
CA TYR A 330 -12.39 0.49 6.30
C TYR A 330 -11.57 0.73 5.02
N LEU A 331 -10.24 0.61 5.08
CA LEU A 331 -9.31 0.94 3.99
C LEU A 331 -9.49 0.12 2.70
N SER A 332 -9.97 -1.13 2.79
CA SER A 332 -10.23 -1.96 1.60
C SER A 332 -11.40 -1.43 0.76
N ASN A 333 -12.47 -0.96 1.41
CA ASN A 333 -13.52 -0.21 0.74
C ASN A 333 -12.99 1.11 0.17
N GLU A 334 -12.19 1.84 0.95
CA GLU A 334 -11.73 3.18 0.56
C GLU A 334 -10.83 3.15 -0.69
N ILE A 335 -9.89 2.20 -0.81
CA ILE A 335 -9.05 2.08 -2.02
C ILE A 335 -9.91 1.81 -3.26
N SER A 336 -10.91 0.94 -3.12
CA SER A 336 -11.85 0.61 -4.20
C SER A 336 -12.66 1.84 -4.61
N TYR A 337 -13.20 2.56 -3.63
CA TYR A 337 -13.96 3.79 -3.84
C TYR A 337 -13.12 4.85 -4.56
N ARG A 338 -11.91 5.14 -4.07
CA ARG A 338 -11.00 6.13 -4.68
C ARG A 338 -10.60 5.75 -6.10
N ALA A 339 -10.29 4.47 -6.34
CA ALA A 339 -9.91 3.98 -7.67
C ALA A 339 -11.04 4.15 -8.69
N ILE A 340 -12.28 3.83 -8.34
CA ILE A 340 -13.45 4.00 -9.22
C ILE A 340 -13.87 5.48 -9.32
N LEU A 341 -13.74 6.27 -8.24
CA LEU A 341 -14.01 7.70 -8.29
C LEU A 341 -13.08 8.39 -9.31
N LEU A 342 -11.78 8.07 -9.27
CA LEU A 342 -10.81 8.55 -10.25
C LEU A 342 -11.15 8.10 -11.68
N GLN A 343 -11.49 6.82 -11.87
CA GLN A 343 -11.95 6.31 -13.18
C GLN A 343 -13.08 7.20 -13.75
N LYS A 344 -14.09 7.51 -12.93
CA LYS A 344 -15.24 8.35 -13.31
C LYS A 344 -14.83 9.80 -13.59
N GLN A 345 -13.97 10.39 -12.76
CA GLN A 345 -13.48 11.77 -12.95
C GLN A 345 -12.69 11.93 -14.25
N PHE A 346 -11.89 10.93 -14.61
CA PHE A 346 -11.15 10.90 -15.88
C PHE A 346 -11.98 10.39 -17.07
N LYS A 347 -13.24 9.96 -16.85
CA LYS A 347 -14.09 9.32 -17.85
C LYS A 347 -13.38 8.14 -18.54
N SER A 348 -12.57 7.42 -17.76
CA SER A 348 -11.79 6.29 -18.26
C SER A 348 -12.68 5.08 -18.50
N VAL A 349 -12.33 4.30 -19.50
CA VAL A 349 -12.97 3.01 -19.81
C VAL A 349 -12.22 1.81 -19.23
N ILE A 350 -11.07 2.05 -18.57
CA ILE A 350 -10.27 0.99 -17.93
C ILE A 350 -11.13 0.30 -16.87
N PRO A 351 -11.44 -1.00 -16.99
CA PRO A 351 -12.16 -1.74 -15.97
C PRO A 351 -11.41 -1.73 -14.64
N VAL A 352 -12.11 -1.38 -13.57
CA VAL A 352 -11.56 -1.31 -12.21
C VAL A 352 -12.54 -1.88 -11.21
N GLY A 353 -12.00 -2.55 -10.18
CA GLY A 353 -12.77 -3.10 -9.09
C GLY A 353 -11.90 -3.68 -7.98
N HIS A 354 -12.56 -4.36 -7.05
CA HIS A 354 -11.93 -4.83 -5.83
C HIS A 354 -12.27 -6.29 -5.55
N ILE A 355 -11.24 -7.05 -5.21
CA ILE A 355 -11.32 -8.45 -4.80
C ILE A 355 -11.04 -8.51 -3.30
N HIS A 356 -12.03 -8.93 -2.52
CA HIS A 356 -11.77 -9.46 -1.19
C HIS A 356 -11.45 -10.95 -1.29
N THR A 357 -10.32 -11.36 -0.72
CA THR A 357 -9.94 -12.77 -0.60
C THR A 357 -10.65 -13.42 0.61
N PRO A 358 -10.71 -14.76 0.67
CA PRO A 358 -10.90 -15.45 1.94
C PRO A 358 -9.89 -14.97 2.98
N ARG A 359 -10.33 -14.86 4.24
CA ARG A 359 -9.50 -14.50 5.38
C ARG A 359 -8.71 -15.71 5.86
N ILE A 360 -7.56 -15.43 6.45
CA ILE A 360 -6.77 -16.42 7.19
C ILE A 360 -6.76 -16.05 8.66
N ALA A 361 -6.73 -17.06 9.53
CA ALA A 361 -6.67 -16.86 10.98
C ALA A 361 -5.23 -16.63 11.47
N ALA A 362 -4.26 -17.22 10.79
CA ALA A 362 -2.82 -17.09 10.99
C ALA A 362 -2.15 -17.47 9.65
N TYR A 363 -0.84 -17.26 9.57
CA TYR A 363 -0.06 -17.67 8.40
C TYR A 363 -0.23 -19.16 8.11
N ASP A 364 -0.73 -19.46 6.91
CA ASP A 364 -0.91 -20.82 6.40
C ASP A 364 -0.52 -20.84 4.93
N VAL A 365 0.70 -21.32 4.68
CA VAL A 365 1.31 -21.33 3.36
C VAL A 365 0.45 -22.04 2.31
N LYS A 366 -0.31 -23.08 2.69
CA LYS A 366 -1.13 -23.82 1.74
C LYS A 366 -2.38 -23.03 1.40
N ILE A 367 -3.08 -22.50 2.40
CA ILE A 367 -4.28 -21.69 2.16
C ILE A 367 -3.93 -20.44 1.37
N GLU A 368 -2.84 -19.76 1.73
CA GLU A 368 -2.40 -18.55 1.04
C GLU A 368 -1.95 -18.83 -0.40
N HIS A 369 -1.27 -19.96 -0.65
CA HIS A 369 -0.97 -20.43 -2.01
C HIS A 369 -2.25 -20.65 -2.83
N ASP A 370 -3.21 -21.39 -2.29
CA ASP A 370 -4.48 -21.69 -2.97
C ASP A 370 -5.26 -20.38 -3.27
N ILE A 371 -5.17 -19.37 -2.39
CA ILE A 371 -5.73 -18.03 -2.62
C ILE A 371 -5.02 -17.34 -3.80
N VAL A 372 -3.69 -17.37 -3.84
CA VAL A 372 -2.90 -16.78 -4.93
C VAL A 372 -3.27 -17.42 -6.27
N GLU A 373 -3.33 -18.75 -6.33
CA GLU A 373 -3.70 -19.47 -7.55
C GLU A 373 -5.10 -19.07 -8.03
N GLN A 374 -6.08 -18.98 -7.12
CA GLN A 374 -7.44 -18.63 -7.50
C GLN A 374 -7.56 -17.15 -7.92
N VAL A 375 -6.86 -16.21 -7.27
CA VAL A 375 -6.81 -14.81 -7.72
C VAL A 375 -6.16 -14.72 -9.11
N THR A 376 -5.09 -15.47 -9.35
CA THR A 376 -4.42 -15.54 -10.66
C THR A 376 -5.44 -15.94 -11.73
N ALA A 377 -6.15 -17.05 -11.52
CA ALA A 377 -7.18 -17.53 -12.45
C ALA A 377 -8.31 -16.50 -12.66
N MET A 378 -8.71 -15.76 -11.63
CA MET A 378 -9.73 -14.70 -11.74
C MET A 378 -9.25 -13.53 -12.60
N VAL A 379 -8.00 -13.11 -12.46
CA VAL A 379 -7.39 -12.06 -13.28
C VAL A 379 -7.23 -12.51 -14.73
N GLU A 380 -6.77 -13.75 -14.95
CA GLU A 380 -6.68 -14.33 -16.30
C GLU A 380 -8.04 -14.44 -16.98
N ALA A 381 -9.07 -14.90 -16.26
CA ALA A 381 -10.44 -14.98 -16.76
C ALA A 381 -10.98 -13.60 -17.12
N ALA A 382 -10.72 -12.58 -16.30
CA ALA A 382 -11.10 -11.20 -16.63
C ALA A 382 -10.39 -10.69 -17.89
N ALA A 383 -9.09 -11.00 -18.06
CA ALA A 383 -8.32 -10.58 -19.23
C ALA A 383 -8.84 -11.19 -20.55
N THR A 384 -9.62 -12.27 -20.51
CA THR A 384 -10.28 -12.83 -21.71
C THR A 384 -11.27 -11.87 -22.37
N THR A 385 -11.69 -10.80 -21.69
CA THR A 385 -12.63 -9.81 -22.24
C THR A 385 -11.95 -8.65 -22.96
N LEU A 386 -10.61 -8.65 -23.09
CA LEU A 386 -9.81 -7.56 -23.68
C LEU A 386 -9.35 -7.81 -25.13
#